data_AF-K2R662-F1
#
_entry.id   AF-K2R662-F1
#
_cell.length_a   1.000
_cell.length_b   1.000
_cell.length_c   1.000
_cell.angle_alpha   90.00
_cell.angle_beta   90.00
_cell.angle_gamma   90.00
#
_symmetry.space_group_name_H-M   'P 1'
#
loop_
_entity.id
_entity.type
_entity.pdbx_description
1 polymer ?
#
loop_
_entity_poly.entity_id
_entity_poly.type
_entity_poly.pdbx_seq_one_letter_code
_entity_poly.pdbx_strand_id
1 'polypeptide(L)'
;MDLYKLALNNIRRRKLRSALTMLGIIIGAAMLMVLLGLTAGTTTAIKDETNAYMYDIAISPESTSGNYLMDSQTISKVEKLSNLHDFREVTAFSEDMNNTKLFFEGVNNWKDAKIINGTQGVVVNQEAVAKLGYGIGSKITVKGKELTVTGISKEAQAPYVYIDQTTARQMAGDQVAVIYASTDGDPKTVADQVKKQVNGVSVETKSDKVKEIQEMTDQALLFMGFIASIALLVGIISVINTMLISVMERTRELGVLKAIGFTNWEIKGSILFESGLLGFFGGVIGVILGIIGIYGVANALKLADYIPGMMPIWLILGVIAGATILSVLAGLYPATKASKLQVVEALRND
;
A
#
# COMPACT_ATOMS: atom_id res chain seq x y z
N MET A 1 -6.40 -47.91 1.40
CA MET A 1 -6.67 -46.87 2.41
C MET A 1 -6.00 -45.60 1.90
N ASP A 2 -6.76 -44.55 1.55
CA ASP A 2 -6.15 -43.35 0.95
C ASP A 2 -5.27 -42.64 1.98
N LEU A 3 -3.95 -42.64 1.78
CA LEU A 3 -2.98 -41.92 2.62
C LEU A 3 -3.38 -40.44 2.80
N TYR A 4 -4.03 -39.85 1.79
CA TYR A 4 -4.56 -38.49 1.80
C TYR A 4 -5.70 -38.27 2.82
N LYS A 5 -6.60 -39.24 2.99
CA LYS A 5 -7.66 -39.17 4.03
C LYS A 5 -7.08 -39.29 5.43
N LEU A 6 -6.00 -40.07 5.58
CA LEU A 6 -5.29 -40.23 6.84
C LEU A 6 -4.57 -38.93 7.24
N ALA A 7 -3.93 -38.25 6.28
CA ALA A 7 -3.33 -36.92 6.49
C ALA A 7 -4.37 -35.88 6.95
N LEU A 8 -5.56 -35.83 6.32
CA LEU A 8 -6.63 -34.89 6.71
C LEU A 8 -7.14 -35.14 8.14
N ASN A 9 -7.33 -36.42 8.49
CA ASN A 9 -7.80 -36.81 9.81
C ASN A 9 -6.78 -36.51 10.91
N ASN A 10 -5.48 -36.54 10.60
CA ASN A 10 -4.42 -36.24 11.56
C ASN A 10 -4.39 -34.75 11.96
N ILE A 11 -4.56 -33.84 11.00
CA ILE A 11 -4.68 -32.39 11.29
C ILE A 11 -5.88 -32.13 12.21
N ARG A 12 -7.00 -32.82 11.98
CA ARG A 12 -8.23 -32.63 12.76
C ARG A 12 -8.14 -33.17 14.20
N ARG A 13 -7.29 -34.17 14.45
CA ARG A 13 -7.09 -34.75 15.80
C ARG A 13 -6.25 -33.86 16.72
N ARG A 14 -5.36 -33.03 16.18
CA ARG A 14 -4.43 -32.19 16.96
C ARG A 14 -4.58 -30.68 16.68
N LYS A 15 -5.82 -30.19 16.79
CA LYS A 15 -6.22 -28.81 16.44
C LYS A 15 -5.33 -27.72 17.02
N LEU A 16 -5.00 -27.80 18.32
CA LEU A 16 -4.20 -26.76 19.00
C LEU A 16 -2.79 -26.63 18.44
N ARG A 17 -2.15 -27.78 18.16
CA ARG A 17 -0.79 -27.77 17.62
C ARG A 17 -0.79 -27.27 16.19
N SER A 18 -1.67 -27.81 15.34
CA SER A 18 -1.80 -27.34 13.96
C SER A 18 -2.13 -25.85 13.90
N ALA A 19 -2.96 -25.34 14.80
CA ALA A 19 -3.25 -23.90 14.90
C ALA A 19 -2.00 -23.07 15.23
N LEU A 20 -1.19 -23.50 16.21
CA LEU A 20 0.03 -22.80 16.59
C LEU A 20 1.07 -22.79 15.45
N THR A 21 1.18 -23.89 14.72
CA THR A 21 2.06 -24.00 13.53
C THR A 21 1.61 -23.09 12.41
N MET A 22 0.30 -23.09 12.11
CA MET A 22 -0.27 -22.25 11.09
C MET A 22 -0.11 -20.77 11.44
N LEU A 23 -0.04 -20.40 12.71
CA LEU A 23 0.10 -19.02 13.16
C LEU A 23 1.33 -18.32 12.55
N GLY A 24 2.49 -18.98 12.52
CA GLY A 24 3.69 -18.44 11.86
C GLY A 24 3.50 -18.26 10.34
N ILE A 25 2.85 -19.21 9.67
CA ILE A 25 2.54 -19.12 8.23
C ILE A 25 1.54 -17.99 7.97
N ILE A 26 0.50 -17.89 8.79
CA ILE A 26 -0.57 -16.89 8.70
C ILE A 26 0.01 -15.50 8.83
N ILE A 27 0.84 -15.27 9.86
CA ILE A 27 1.50 -13.98 10.07
C ILE A 27 2.40 -13.63 8.89
N GLY A 28 3.25 -14.56 8.46
CA GLY A 28 4.15 -14.33 7.31
C GLY A 28 3.39 -14.03 6.02
N ALA A 29 2.34 -14.80 5.71
CA ALA A 29 1.51 -14.58 4.53
C ALA A 29 0.71 -13.26 4.61
N ALA A 30 0.17 -12.90 5.79
CA ALA A 30 -0.52 -11.63 5.99
C ALA A 30 0.42 -10.43 5.79
N MET A 31 1.63 -10.49 6.36
CA MET A 31 2.65 -9.45 6.17
C MET A 31 3.07 -9.33 4.71
N LEU A 32 3.31 -10.45 4.02
CA LEU A 32 3.64 -10.43 2.59
C LEU A 32 2.51 -9.83 1.74
N MET A 33 1.25 -10.15 2.06
CA MET A 33 0.11 -9.54 1.38
C MET A 33 0.06 -8.03 1.58
N VAL A 34 0.23 -7.55 2.82
CA VAL A 34 0.23 -6.11 3.11
C VAL A 34 1.41 -5.43 2.41
N LEU A 35 2.61 -6.00 2.53
CA LEU A 35 3.83 -5.47 1.92
C LEU A 35 3.69 -5.32 0.41
N LEU A 36 3.44 -6.42 -0.30
CA LEU A 36 3.38 -6.43 -1.76
C LEU A 36 2.13 -5.74 -2.28
N GLY A 37 1.03 -5.75 -1.52
CA GLY A 37 -0.19 -5.04 -1.85
C GLY A 37 0.02 -3.53 -1.81
N LEU A 38 0.66 -3.02 -0.76
CA LEU A 38 1.04 -1.60 -0.69
C LEU A 38 1.95 -1.21 -1.85
N THR A 39 2.95 -2.03 -2.21
CA THR A 39 3.82 -1.77 -3.38
C THR A 39 3.02 -1.67 -4.68
N ALA A 40 2.09 -2.60 -4.91
CA ALA A 40 1.26 -2.58 -6.11
C ALA A 40 0.34 -1.35 -6.14
N GLY A 41 -0.23 -0.98 -4.99
CA GLY A 41 -1.04 0.21 -4.82
C GLY A 41 -0.28 1.50 -5.06
N THR A 42 0.89 1.68 -4.45
CA THR A 42 1.72 2.88 -4.64
C THR A 42 2.19 3.00 -6.08
N THR A 43 2.59 1.90 -6.72
CA THR A 43 2.97 1.92 -8.15
C THR A 43 1.80 2.34 -9.04
N THR A 44 0.58 1.92 -8.71
CA THR A 44 -0.63 2.32 -9.45
C THR A 44 -0.97 3.78 -9.19
N ALA A 45 -0.92 4.23 -7.94
CA ALA A 45 -1.14 5.62 -7.55
C ALA A 45 -0.14 6.56 -8.24
N ILE A 46 1.15 6.21 -8.23
CA ILE A 46 2.20 6.96 -8.92
C ILE A 46 1.92 7.01 -10.41
N LYS A 47 1.55 5.90 -11.06
CA LYS A 47 1.23 5.89 -12.49
C LYS A 47 0.03 6.78 -12.81
N ASP A 48 -1.03 6.70 -12.01
CA ASP A 48 -2.25 7.49 -12.22
C ASP A 48 -1.98 8.98 -12.02
N GLU A 49 -1.25 9.35 -10.96
CA GLU A 49 -0.85 10.73 -10.67
C GLU A 49 0.11 11.27 -11.75
N THR A 50 1.10 10.47 -12.14
CA THR A 50 2.05 10.78 -13.21
C THR A 50 1.35 10.94 -14.57
N ASN A 51 0.29 10.19 -14.86
CA ASN A 51 -0.44 10.32 -16.12
C ASN A 51 -1.48 11.44 -16.10
N ALA A 52 -2.06 11.75 -14.93
CA ALA A 52 -3.06 12.80 -14.76
C ALA A 52 -2.44 14.21 -14.88
N TYR A 53 -1.17 14.34 -14.50
CA TYR A 53 -0.43 15.59 -14.60
C TYR A 53 0.60 15.54 -15.75
N MET A 54 0.22 16.09 -16.91
CA MET A 54 1.13 16.37 -18.04
C MET A 54 2.01 17.60 -17.72
N TYR A 55 2.87 17.51 -16.71
CA TYR A 55 3.94 18.48 -16.51
C TYR A 55 5.29 17.79 -16.48
N ASP A 56 6.34 18.55 -16.78
CA ASP A 56 7.72 18.10 -16.68
C ASP A 56 8.37 18.64 -15.40
N ILE A 57 8.03 19.88 -15.03
CA ILE A 57 8.50 20.54 -13.81
C ILE A 57 7.37 21.17 -13.01
N ALA A 58 7.56 21.23 -11.70
CA ALA A 58 6.77 22.00 -10.76
C ALA A 58 7.67 23.08 -10.13
N ILE A 59 7.20 24.32 -10.13
CA ILE A 59 7.89 25.48 -9.59
C ILE A 59 7.07 25.99 -8.40
N SER A 60 7.68 26.09 -7.23
CA SER A 60 7.05 26.56 -6.01
C SER A 60 7.98 27.54 -5.29
N PRO A 61 7.50 28.35 -4.32
CA PRO A 61 8.40 29.15 -3.50
C PRO A 61 9.36 28.26 -2.71
N GLU A 62 10.56 28.76 -2.45
CA GLU A 62 11.54 28.06 -1.63
C GLU A 62 11.12 28.06 -0.15
N SER A 63 11.11 26.88 0.49
CA SER A 63 10.58 26.67 1.85
C SER A 63 11.24 27.53 2.94
N THR A 64 12.44 28.06 2.69
CA THR A 64 13.18 28.98 3.59
C THR A 64 12.52 30.34 3.74
N SER A 65 11.63 30.72 2.81
CA SER A 65 11.02 32.05 2.79
C SER A 65 9.83 32.20 3.74
N GLY A 66 9.30 31.10 4.31
CA GLY A 66 8.06 31.10 5.12
C GLY A 66 6.79 31.47 4.32
N ASN A 67 6.95 31.89 3.07
CA ASN A 67 5.91 32.21 2.10
C ASN A 67 5.58 30.98 1.28
N TYR A 68 4.34 30.55 1.33
CA TYR A 68 3.82 29.40 0.55
C TYR A 68 3.20 29.84 -0.78
N LEU A 69 3.37 31.10 -1.15
CA LEU A 69 2.77 31.73 -2.31
C LEU A 69 3.83 32.57 -3.05
N MET A 70 3.92 32.39 -4.36
CA MET A 70 4.75 33.19 -5.27
C MET A 70 4.01 34.47 -5.65
N ASP A 71 4.72 35.59 -5.64
CA ASP A 71 4.17 36.88 -6.05
C ASP A 71 4.05 37.03 -7.57
N SER A 72 3.25 38.00 -8.02
CA SER A 72 3.04 38.28 -9.45
C SER A 72 4.34 38.58 -10.21
N GLN A 73 5.36 39.12 -9.54
CA GLN A 73 6.67 39.40 -10.16
C GLN A 73 7.42 38.11 -10.47
N THR A 74 7.42 37.16 -9.55
CA THR A 74 8.04 35.84 -9.72
C THR A 74 7.30 35.02 -10.77
N ILE A 75 5.96 35.03 -10.73
CA ILE A 75 5.11 34.39 -11.76
C ILE A 75 5.45 34.94 -13.15
N SER A 76 5.48 36.26 -13.30
CA SER A 76 5.80 36.91 -14.59
C SER A 76 7.21 36.61 -15.10
N LYS A 77 8.18 36.34 -14.21
CA LYS A 77 9.53 35.94 -14.61
C LYS A 77 9.53 34.50 -15.14
N VAL A 78 8.81 33.60 -14.48
CA VAL A 78 8.67 32.19 -14.87
C VAL A 78 7.96 32.07 -16.22
N GLU A 79 6.86 32.78 -16.42
CA GLU A 79 6.08 32.73 -17.68
C GLU A 79 6.86 33.28 -18.90
N LYS A 80 7.87 34.13 -18.66
CA LYS A 80 8.72 34.69 -19.74
C LYS A 80 9.87 33.78 -20.15
N LEU A 81 10.08 32.66 -19.45
CA LEU A 81 11.14 31.72 -19.77
C LEU A 81 10.79 30.96 -21.05
N SER A 82 11.62 31.11 -22.08
CA SER A 82 11.35 30.57 -23.43
C SER A 82 11.46 29.05 -23.54
N ASN A 83 11.98 28.38 -22.52
CA ASN A 83 12.13 26.93 -22.42
C ASN A 83 10.98 26.26 -21.68
N LEU A 84 9.95 27.03 -21.30
CA LEU A 84 8.76 26.55 -20.61
C LEU A 84 7.50 26.88 -21.42
N HIS A 85 6.56 25.95 -21.47
CA HIS A 85 5.27 26.12 -22.11
C HIS A 85 4.19 25.31 -21.38
N ASP A 86 2.93 25.49 -21.78
CA ASP A 86 1.75 24.84 -21.17
C ASP A 86 1.66 25.08 -19.64
N PHE A 87 1.70 26.35 -19.25
CA PHE A 87 1.66 26.74 -17.85
C PHE A 87 0.29 26.45 -17.22
N ARG A 88 0.33 25.77 -16.07
CA ARG A 88 -0.84 25.54 -15.22
C ARG A 88 -0.55 26.00 -13.80
N GLU A 89 -1.26 27.03 -13.37
CA GLU A 89 -1.13 27.57 -12.02
C GLU A 89 -2.07 26.87 -11.05
N VAL A 90 -1.61 26.66 -9.82
CA VAL A 90 -2.43 26.24 -8.70
C VAL A 90 -2.23 27.20 -7.55
N THR A 91 -3.33 27.80 -7.09
CA THR A 91 -3.34 28.67 -5.91
C THR A 91 -3.91 27.91 -4.73
N ALA A 92 -3.13 27.79 -3.66
CA ALA A 92 -3.58 27.19 -2.41
C ALA A 92 -3.29 28.14 -1.24
N PHE A 93 -4.26 28.35 -0.38
CA PHE A 93 -4.10 29.16 0.83
C PHE A 93 -4.93 28.57 1.98
N SER A 94 -4.72 29.03 3.20
CA SER A 94 -5.48 28.56 4.37
C SER A 94 -6.00 29.72 5.18
N GLU A 95 -7.17 29.55 5.78
CA GLU A 95 -7.75 30.48 6.75
C GLU A 95 -8.11 29.72 8.04
N ASP A 96 -7.87 30.32 9.19
CA ASP A 96 -8.30 29.76 10.47
C ASP A 96 -9.80 30.05 10.68
N MET A 97 -10.61 29.00 10.74
CA MET A 97 -12.05 29.08 11.02
C MET A 97 -12.37 28.29 12.29
N ASN A 98 -12.83 28.97 13.34
CA ASN A 98 -13.20 28.33 14.62
C ASN A 98 -12.10 27.38 15.16
N ASN A 99 -10.85 27.86 15.23
CA ASN A 99 -9.69 27.08 15.69
C ASN A 99 -9.34 25.86 14.82
N THR A 100 -9.88 25.78 13.60
CA THR A 100 -9.57 24.75 12.60
C THR A 100 -9.09 25.41 11.31
N LYS A 101 -7.94 24.98 10.80
CA LYS A 101 -7.45 25.45 9.49
C LYS A 101 -8.31 24.88 8.37
N LEU A 102 -8.88 25.77 7.57
CA LEU A 102 -9.58 25.47 6.34
C LEU A 102 -8.68 25.82 5.15
N PHE A 103 -8.36 24.83 4.34
CA PHE A 103 -7.55 25.01 3.15
C PHE A 103 -8.43 25.31 1.94
N PHE A 104 -8.00 26.25 1.11
CA PHE A 104 -8.63 26.62 -0.14
C PHE A 104 -7.68 26.23 -1.27
N GLU A 105 -8.19 25.56 -2.29
CA GLU A 105 -7.42 25.10 -3.44
C GLU A 105 -8.13 25.50 -4.73
N GLY A 106 -7.39 26.16 -5.62
CA GLY A 106 -7.83 26.55 -6.94
C GLY A 106 -7.73 25.38 -7.92
N VAL A 107 -8.86 24.99 -8.50
CA VAL A 107 -8.92 23.92 -9.49
C VAL A 107 -9.07 24.49 -10.89
N ASN A 108 -8.28 23.96 -11.83
CA ASN A 108 -8.41 24.27 -13.27
C ASN A 108 -9.37 23.28 -13.96
N ASN A 109 -9.50 22.06 -13.41
CA ASN A 109 -10.39 21.03 -13.91
C ASN A 109 -11.18 20.42 -12.74
N TRP A 110 -12.50 20.55 -12.78
CA TRP A 110 -13.39 20.06 -11.72
C TRP A 110 -13.39 18.53 -11.56
N LYS A 111 -12.81 17.78 -12.49
CA LYS A 111 -12.56 16.33 -12.29
C LYS A 111 -11.60 16.08 -11.12
N ASP A 112 -10.66 17.00 -10.89
CA ASP A 112 -9.65 16.88 -9.82
C ASP A 112 -10.28 17.02 -8.44
N ALA A 113 -11.39 17.77 -8.34
CA ALA A 113 -12.15 17.94 -7.11
C ALA A 113 -12.96 16.71 -6.69
N LYS A 114 -13.01 15.62 -7.49
CA LYS A 114 -13.68 14.34 -7.15
C LYS A 114 -15.04 14.52 -6.46
N ILE A 115 -15.94 15.29 -7.08
CA ILE A 115 -17.26 15.64 -6.53
C ILE A 115 -18.11 14.37 -6.41
N ILE A 116 -18.68 14.14 -5.22
CA ILE A 116 -19.57 12.99 -4.95
C ILE A 116 -21.03 13.41 -4.83
N ASN A 117 -21.31 14.67 -4.50
CA ASN A 117 -22.67 15.19 -4.34
C ASN A 117 -22.72 16.70 -4.67
N GLY A 118 -23.83 17.18 -5.24
CA GLY A 118 -24.01 18.59 -5.64
C GLY A 118 -23.33 18.96 -6.96
N THR A 119 -23.04 20.26 -7.14
CA THR A 119 -22.51 20.84 -8.39
C THR A 119 -21.16 21.54 -8.19
N GLN A 120 -20.48 21.77 -9.31
CA GLN A 120 -19.24 22.57 -9.40
C GLN A 120 -19.47 24.02 -8.94
N GLY A 121 -18.40 24.70 -8.52
CA GLY A 121 -18.44 26.10 -8.09
C GLY A 121 -17.65 26.32 -6.79
N VAL A 122 -18.21 25.86 -5.67
CA VAL A 122 -17.54 25.83 -4.36
C VAL A 122 -17.78 24.45 -3.76
N VAL A 123 -16.76 23.61 -3.76
CA VAL A 123 -16.88 22.22 -3.34
C VAL A 123 -16.08 22.03 -2.06
N VAL A 124 -16.73 21.56 -1.01
CA VAL A 124 -16.07 21.25 0.26
C VAL A 124 -15.85 19.76 0.38
N ASN A 125 -14.76 19.33 1.00
CA ASN A 125 -14.58 17.90 1.25
C ASN A 125 -15.36 17.44 2.49
N GLN A 126 -15.59 16.13 2.61
CA GLN A 126 -16.31 15.55 3.77
C GLN A 126 -15.68 15.92 5.13
N GLU A 127 -14.36 16.11 5.20
CA GLU A 127 -13.68 16.52 6.43
C GLU A 127 -14.09 17.94 6.87
N ALA A 128 -14.25 18.87 5.91
CA ALA A 128 -14.77 20.20 6.18
C ALA A 128 -16.25 20.16 6.64
N VAL A 129 -17.06 19.28 6.05
CA VAL A 129 -18.44 19.05 6.52
C VAL A 129 -18.43 18.53 7.96
N ALA A 130 -17.60 17.54 8.27
CA ALA A 130 -17.56 16.87 9.57
C ALA A 130 -17.03 17.78 10.70
N LYS A 131 -15.98 18.56 10.43
CA LYS A 131 -15.33 19.43 11.43
C LYS A 131 -15.95 20.81 11.55
N LEU A 132 -16.41 21.39 10.45
CA LEU A 132 -16.87 22.78 10.40
C LEU A 132 -18.38 22.90 10.13
N GLY A 133 -19.07 21.82 9.75
CA GLY A 133 -20.50 21.84 9.50
C GLY A 133 -20.89 22.52 8.18
N TYR A 134 -19.93 22.81 7.30
CA TYR A 134 -20.21 23.43 6.00
C TYR A 134 -20.77 22.38 5.02
N GLY A 135 -22.10 22.32 4.90
CA GLY A 135 -22.80 21.49 3.93
C GLY A 135 -23.20 22.26 2.66
N ILE A 136 -23.89 21.59 1.74
CA ILE A 136 -24.43 22.25 0.54
C ILE A 136 -25.41 23.36 0.97
N GLY A 137 -25.23 24.56 0.43
CA GLY A 137 -25.98 25.76 0.79
C GLY A 137 -25.39 26.56 1.95
N SER A 138 -24.38 26.04 2.66
CA SER A 138 -23.66 26.82 3.67
C SER A 138 -22.87 27.97 3.04
N LYS A 139 -22.79 29.08 3.76
CA LYS A 139 -22.01 30.26 3.38
C LYS A 139 -20.69 30.29 4.14
N ILE A 140 -19.59 30.39 3.42
CA ILE A 140 -18.24 30.49 3.95
C ILE A 140 -17.74 31.90 3.64
N THR A 141 -17.45 32.67 4.67
CA THR A 141 -16.87 34.00 4.53
C THR A 141 -15.36 33.92 4.70
N VAL A 142 -14.61 34.27 3.66
CA VAL A 142 -13.14 34.19 3.64
C VAL A 142 -12.60 35.42 2.90
N LYS A 143 -11.63 36.10 3.53
CA LYS A 143 -11.04 37.34 2.99
C LYS A 143 -12.05 38.38 2.46
N GLY A 144 -13.19 38.52 3.16
CA GLY A 144 -14.24 39.48 2.81
C GLY A 144 -15.13 39.09 1.62
N LYS A 145 -14.98 37.89 1.05
CA LYS A 145 -15.90 37.32 0.06
C LYS A 145 -16.76 36.22 0.69
N GLU A 146 -18.03 36.17 0.29
CA GLU A 146 -18.96 35.12 0.69
C GLU A 146 -19.04 34.05 -0.41
N LEU A 147 -18.71 32.81 -0.07
CA LEU A 147 -18.75 31.65 -0.94
C LEU A 147 -19.90 30.74 -0.50
N THR A 148 -20.77 30.35 -1.43
CA THR A 148 -21.86 29.39 -1.13
C THR A 148 -21.44 28.01 -1.59
N VAL A 149 -21.43 27.05 -0.67
CA VAL A 149 -21.08 25.66 -0.96
C VAL A 149 -22.10 25.03 -1.91
N THR A 150 -21.65 24.58 -3.07
CA THR A 150 -22.48 23.98 -4.12
C THR A 150 -22.33 22.46 -4.21
N GLY A 151 -21.22 21.92 -3.72
CA GLY A 151 -20.92 20.50 -3.80
C GLY A 151 -20.08 19.97 -2.66
N ILE A 152 -20.04 18.64 -2.57
CA ILE A 152 -19.23 17.90 -1.61
C ILE A 152 -18.31 16.95 -2.38
N SER A 153 -17.03 16.96 -2.06
CA SER A 153 -16.02 16.03 -2.57
C SER A 153 -15.68 14.94 -1.56
N LYS A 154 -14.96 13.91 -2.04
CA LYS A 154 -14.45 12.82 -1.20
C LYS A 154 -13.61 13.33 -0.03
N GLU A 155 -13.52 12.51 1.00
CA GLU A 155 -12.72 12.76 2.19
C GLU A 155 -11.22 13.00 1.84
N ALA A 156 -10.61 14.01 2.49
CA ALA A 156 -9.17 14.26 2.42
C ALA A 156 -8.60 14.36 3.84
N GLN A 157 -7.27 14.46 3.99
CA GLN A 157 -6.62 14.48 5.31
C GLN A 157 -6.94 15.75 6.13
N ALA A 158 -7.26 16.86 5.48
CA ALA A 158 -7.62 18.13 6.11
C ALA A 158 -8.93 18.70 5.53
N PRO A 159 -9.57 19.69 6.18
CA PRO A 159 -10.69 20.43 5.60
C PRO A 159 -10.25 21.21 4.36
N TYR A 160 -10.83 20.92 3.20
CA TYR A 160 -10.56 21.61 1.94
C TYR A 160 -11.82 22.23 1.34
N VAL A 161 -11.64 23.37 0.69
CA VAL A 161 -12.59 24.02 -0.20
C VAL A 161 -11.94 24.17 -1.58
N TYR A 162 -12.51 23.49 -2.57
CA TYR A 162 -12.13 23.63 -3.97
C TYR A 162 -12.96 24.73 -4.61
N ILE A 163 -12.28 25.69 -5.21
CA ILE A 163 -12.86 26.82 -5.94
C ILE A 163 -12.17 26.97 -7.30
N ASP A 164 -12.76 27.73 -8.22
CA ASP A 164 -12.12 28.01 -9.50
C ASP A 164 -10.74 28.66 -9.29
N GLN A 165 -9.72 28.23 -10.05
CA GLN A 165 -8.36 28.76 -9.97
C GLN A 165 -8.30 30.28 -10.11
N THR A 166 -9.12 30.89 -10.96
CA THR A 166 -9.18 32.35 -11.12
C THR A 166 -9.70 33.03 -9.86
N THR A 167 -10.68 32.42 -9.18
CA THR A 167 -11.24 32.93 -7.93
C THR A 167 -10.23 32.79 -6.79
N ALA A 168 -9.55 31.64 -6.71
CA ALA A 168 -8.49 31.40 -5.74
C ALA A 168 -7.35 32.41 -5.87
N ARG A 169 -6.87 32.64 -7.10
CA ARG A 169 -5.81 33.61 -7.41
C ARG A 169 -6.19 35.03 -6.99
N GLN A 170 -7.40 35.48 -7.31
CA GLN A 170 -7.89 36.79 -6.86
C GLN A 170 -7.95 36.90 -5.33
N MET A 171 -8.38 35.86 -4.63
CA MET A 171 -8.47 35.84 -3.17
C MET A 171 -7.10 35.74 -2.49
N ALA A 172 -6.13 35.13 -3.16
CA ALA A 172 -4.74 35.07 -2.69
C ALA A 172 -3.95 36.37 -2.95
N GLY A 173 -4.57 37.41 -3.51
CA GLY A 173 -3.88 38.66 -3.84
C GLY A 173 -2.99 38.55 -5.07
N ASP A 174 -3.45 37.80 -6.08
CA ASP A 174 -2.73 37.52 -7.34
C ASP A 174 -1.47 36.67 -7.16
N GLN A 175 -1.44 35.85 -6.10
CA GLN A 175 -0.36 34.93 -5.80
C GLN A 175 -0.75 33.47 -6.09
N VAL A 176 0.24 32.63 -6.40
CA VAL A 176 0.04 31.21 -6.72
C VAL A 176 0.98 30.33 -5.90
N ALA A 177 0.53 29.14 -5.51
CA ALA A 177 1.33 28.23 -4.69
C ALA A 177 2.33 27.44 -5.54
N VAL A 178 1.90 26.99 -6.72
CA VAL A 178 2.70 26.17 -7.63
C VAL A 178 2.39 26.56 -9.07
N ILE A 179 3.41 26.54 -9.93
CA ILE A 179 3.28 26.60 -11.38
C ILE A 179 3.80 25.27 -11.94
N TYR A 180 2.95 24.56 -12.67
CA TYR A 180 3.33 23.41 -13.46
C TYR A 180 3.61 23.84 -14.89
N ALA A 181 4.65 23.29 -15.51
CA ALA A 181 5.00 23.59 -16.89
C ALA A 181 5.61 22.37 -17.59
N SER A 182 5.45 22.33 -18.91
CA SER A 182 6.22 21.47 -19.81
C SER A 182 7.52 22.16 -20.22
N THR A 183 8.53 21.36 -20.53
CA THR A 183 9.88 21.85 -20.82
C THR A 183 10.30 21.55 -22.25
N ASP A 184 10.96 22.51 -22.89
CA ASP A 184 11.64 22.30 -24.17
C ASP A 184 13.04 21.71 -23.94
N GLY A 185 13.14 20.38 -24.00
CA GLY A 185 14.39 19.65 -23.80
C GLY A 185 14.39 18.80 -22.54
N ASP A 186 15.55 18.60 -21.92
CA ASP A 186 15.67 17.78 -20.72
C ASP A 186 15.15 18.53 -19.47
N PRO A 187 14.14 18.00 -18.76
CA PRO A 187 13.53 18.68 -17.61
C PRO A 187 14.50 19.03 -16.49
N LYS A 188 15.53 18.23 -16.25
CA LYS A 188 16.54 18.49 -15.19
C LYS A 188 17.40 19.69 -15.54
N THR A 189 17.88 19.73 -16.78
CA THR A 189 18.67 20.85 -17.29
C THR A 189 17.87 22.15 -17.23
N VAL A 190 16.59 22.11 -17.63
CA VAL A 190 15.69 23.27 -17.56
C VAL A 190 15.43 23.67 -16.11
N ALA A 191 15.17 22.73 -15.20
CA ALA A 191 14.97 23.01 -13.78
C ALA A 191 16.17 23.74 -13.16
N ASP A 192 17.40 23.32 -13.46
CA ASP A 192 18.61 23.97 -12.98
C ASP A 192 18.82 25.39 -13.55
N GLN A 193 18.36 25.63 -14.80
CA GLN A 193 18.36 26.97 -15.39
C GLN A 193 17.35 27.88 -14.70
N VAL A 194 16.12 27.39 -14.45
CA VAL A 194 15.07 28.14 -13.76
C VAL A 194 15.54 28.54 -12.36
N LYS A 195 16.14 27.62 -11.60
CA LYS A 195 16.71 27.90 -10.26
C LYS A 195 17.78 29.00 -10.26
N LYS A 196 18.54 29.16 -11.35
CA LYS A 196 19.58 30.19 -11.48
C LYS A 196 19.03 31.55 -11.92
N GLN A 197 17.94 31.55 -12.69
CA GLN A 197 17.35 32.76 -13.27
C GLN A 197 16.27 33.39 -12.39
N VAL A 198 15.61 32.57 -11.57
CA VAL A 198 14.55 32.98 -10.65
C VAL A 198 15.01 32.66 -9.23
N ASN A 199 15.26 33.69 -8.44
CA ASN A 199 15.63 33.53 -7.02
C ASN A 199 14.40 33.26 -6.17
N GLY A 200 14.54 32.47 -5.11
CA GLY A 200 13.47 32.21 -4.13
C GLY A 200 12.43 31.18 -4.58
N VAL A 201 12.72 30.39 -5.61
CA VAL A 201 11.88 29.28 -6.05
C VAL A 201 12.59 27.94 -5.89
N SER A 202 11.84 26.91 -5.52
CA SER A 202 12.20 25.52 -5.70
C SER A 202 11.65 25.03 -7.04
N VAL A 203 12.43 24.18 -7.71
CA VAL A 203 12.00 23.53 -8.96
C VAL A 203 12.26 22.04 -8.82
N GLU A 204 11.18 21.27 -8.93
CA GLU A 204 11.20 19.82 -8.87
C GLU A 204 10.77 19.26 -10.21
N THR A 205 11.55 18.35 -10.78
CA THR A 205 11.07 17.62 -11.96
C THR A 205 10.09 16.54 -11.54
N LYS A 206 9.22 16.15 -12.46
CA LYS A 206 8.38 14.95 -12.30
C LYS A 206 9.18 13.72 -11.91
N SER A 207 10.37 13.55 -12.50
CA SER A 207 11.27 12.44 -12.19
C SER A 207 11.83 12.49 -10.77
N ASP A 208 12.10 13.69 -10.23
CA ASP A 208 12.59 13.86 -8.87
C ASP A 208 11.50 13.53 -7.87
N LYS A 209 10.26 13.98 -8.13
CA LYS A 209 9.10 13.65 -7.26
C LYS A 209 8.81 12.16 -7.22
N VAL A 210 8.81 11.50 -8.38
CA VAL A 210 8.64 10.05 -8.45
C VAL A 210 9.76 9.34 -7.70
N LYS A 211 11.02 9.81 -7.84
CA LYS A 211 12.16 9.23 -7.14
C LYS A 211 12.07 9.39 -5.62
N GLU A 212 11.66 10.56 -5.13
CA GLU A 212 11.45 10.81 -3.70
C GLU A 212 10.40 9.85 -3.12
N ILE A 213 9.24 9.72 -3.76
CA ILE A 213 8.18 8.80 -3.33
C ILE A 213 8.67 7.35 -3.40
N GLN A 214 9.43 6.99 -4.43
CA GLN A 214 10.01 5.66 -4.56
C GLN A 214 11.03 5.37 -3.46
N GLU A 215 11.92 6.30 -3.13
CA GLU A 215 12.91 6.14 -2.05
C GLU A 215 12.23 5.96 -0.68
N MET A 216 11.20 6.76 -0.38
CA MET A 216 10.39 6.59 0.84
C MET A 216 9.68 5.24 0.87
N THR A 217 9.10 4.83 -0.27
CA THR A 217 8.43 3.54 -0.42
C THR A 217 9.41 2.39 -0.23
N ASP A 218 10.57 2.42 -0.90
CA ASP A 218 11.59 1.39 -0.83
C ASP A 218 12.12 1.23 0.61
N GLN A 219 12.33 2.33 1.34
CA GLN A 219 12.74 2.28 2.74
C GLN A 219 11.67 1.61 3.62
N ALA A 220 10.39 1.94 3.42
CA ALA A 220 9.30 1.28 4.13
C ALA A 220 9.20 -0.21 3.77
N LEU A 221 9.39 -0.56 2.50
CA LEU A 221 9.38 -1.95 2.02
C LEU A 221 10.56 -2.75 2.56
N LEU A 222 11.75 -2.15 2.68
CA LEU A 222 12.89 -2.81 3.31
C LEU A 222 12.61 -3.13 4.78
N PHE A 223 12.06 -2.18 5.52
CA PHE A 223 11.72 -2.38 6.93
C PHE A 223 10.64 -3.46 7.11
N MET A 224 9.54 -3.36 6.37
CA MET A 224 8.47 -4.37 6.40
C MET A 224 8.95 -5.73 5.88
N GLY A 225 9.82 -5.75 4.87
CA GLY A 225 10.43 -6.95 4.31
C GLY A 225 11.32 -7.67 5.32
N PHE A 226 12.06 -6.92 6.15
CA PHE A 226 12.82 -7.48 7.26
C PHE A 226 11.90 -8.18 8.28
N ILE A 227 10.81 -7.53 8.69
CA ILE A 227 9.81 -8.13 9.61
C ILE A 227 9.17 -9.38 8.97
N ALA A 228 8.77 -9.30 7.70
CA ALA A 228 8.18 -10.42 6.97
C ALA A 228 9.17 -11.59 6.86
N SER A 229 10.46 -11.33 6.64
CA SER A 229 11.50 -12.37 6.57
C SER A 229 11.63 -13.13 7.90
N ILE A 230 11.59 -12.43 9.04
CA ILE A 230 11.62 -13.05 10.36
C ILE A 230 10.36 -13.90 10.57
N ALA A 231 9.18 -13.38 10.21
CA ALA A 231 7.92 -14.12 10.32
C ALA A 231 7.93 -15.40 9.48
N LEU A 232 8.47 -15.35 8.26
CA LEU A 232 8.62 -16.51 7.40
C LEU A 232 9.58 -17.54 7.99
N LEU A 233 10.72 -17.12 8.54
CA LEU A 233 11.67 -18.02 9.21
C LEU A 233 11.02 -18.71 10.40
N VAL A 234 10.31 -17.96 11.24
CA VAL A 234 9.54 -18.50 12.37
C VAL A 234 8.48 -19.50 11.88
N GLY A 235 7.77 -19.19 10.79
CA GLY A 235 6.82 -20.09 10.16
C GLY A 235 7.45 -21.41 9.69
N ILE A 236 8.58 -21.34 8.99
CA ILE A 236 9.32 -22.52 8.52
C ILE A 236 9.77 -23.40 9.68
N ILE A 237 10.39 -22.80 10.71
CA ILE A 237 10.85 -23.52 11.91
C ILE A 237 9.66 -24.15 12.64
N SER A 238 8.54 -23.44 12.73
CA SER A 238 7.32 -23.95 13.36
C SER A 238 6.78 -25.19 12.64
N VAL A 239 6.75 -25.17 11.30
CA VAL A 239 6.35 -26.32 10.48
C VAL A 239 7.29 -27.51 10.69
N ILE A 240 8.61 -27.29 10.63
CA ILE A 240 9.61 -28.34 10.85
C ILE A 240 9.40 -28.99 12.22
N ASN A 241 9.33 -28.18 13.28
CA ASN A 241 9.20 -28.68 14.64
C ASN A 241 7.90 -29.47 14.83
N THR A 242 6.79 -28.94 14.30
CA THR A 242 5.49 -29.60 14.38
C THR A 242 5.50 -30.94 13.66
N MET A 243 6.08 -30.99 12.46
CA MET A 243 6.14 -32.21 11.68
C MET A 243 7.06 -33.26 12.29
N LEU A 244 8.18 -32.85 12.87
CA LEU A 244 9.05 -33.76 13.61
C LEU A 244 8.32 -34.40 14.78
N ILE A 245 7.62 -33.61 15.60
CA ILE A 245 6.84 -34.13 16.72
C ILE A 245 5.70 -35.04 16.21
N SER A 246 4.97 -34.62 15.18
CA SER A 246 3.90 -35.41 14.56
C SER A 246 4.40 -36.78 14.10
N VAL A 247 5.57 -36.83 13.44
CA VAL A 247 6.23 -38.07 13.02
C VAL A 247 6.61 -38.93 14.22
N MET A 248 7.22 -38.34 15.25
CA MET A 248 7.67 -39.09 16.43
C MET A 248 6.48 -39.74 17.17
N GLU A 249 5.38 -39.01 17.34
CA GLU A 249 4.18 -39.52 18.02
C GLU A 249 3.46 -40.64 17.26
N ARG A 250 3.59 -40.71 15.93
CA ARG A 250 2.98 -41.75 15.09
C ARG A 250 4.00 -42.71 14.49
N THR A 251 5.19 -42.83 15.09
CA THR A 251 6.27 -43.71 14.64
C THR A 251 5.78 -45.15 14.44
N ARG A 252 4.98 -45.67 15.39
CA ARG A 252 4.39 -47.02 15.30
C ARG A 252 3.43 -47.16 14.12
N GLU A 253 2.56 -46.18 13.88
CA GLU A 253 1.64 -46.20 12.73
C GLU A 253 2.42 -46.24 11.41
N LEU A 254 3.49 -45.44 11.29
CA LEU A 254 4.37 -45.43 10.12
C LEU A 254 5.13 -46.75 9.96
N GLY A 255 5.54 -47.38 11.06
CA GLY A 255 6.17 -48.70 11.08
C GLY A 255 5.23 -49.80 10.59
N VAL A 256 3.97 -49.77 11.00
CA VAL A 256 2.93 -50.70 10.52
C VAL A 256 2.68 -50.49 9.02
N LEU A 257 2.57 -49.25 8.54
CA LEU A 257 2.43 -48.95 7.11
C LEU A 257 3.59 -49.53 6.29
N LYS A 258 4.82 -49.40 6.77
CA LYS A 258 5.99 -50.02 6.12
C LYS A 258 5.94 -51.55 6.15
N ALA A 259 5.51 -52.15 7.26
CA ALA A 259 5.41 -53.60 7.40
C ALA A 259 4.39 -54.22 6.44
N ILE A 260 3.30 -53.49 6.13
CA ILE A 260 2.28 -53.93 5.17
C ILE A 260 2.62 -53.55 3.71
N GLY A 261 3.80 -52.97 3.45
CA GLY A 261 4.34 -52.81 2.09
C GLY A 261 4.38 -51.39 1.52
N PHE A 262 4.04 -50.34 2.28
CA PHE A 262 4.16 -48.96 1.78
C PHE A 262 5.64 -48.56 1.59
N THR A 263 5.93 -47.94 0.45
CA THR A 263 7.26 -47.46 0.08
C THR A 263 7.64 -46.17 0.83
N ASN A 264 8.95 -45.90 0.90
CA ASN A 264 9.47 -44.66 1.49
C ASN A 264 8.91 -43.41 0.77
N TRP A 265 8.67 -43.49 -0.54
CA TRP A 265 8.11 -42.38 -1.33
C TRP A 265 6.65 -42.11 -1.01
N GLU A 266 5.83 -43.15 -0.79
CA GLU A 266 4.43 -42.98 -0.41
C GLU A 266 4.30 -42.35 0.98
N ILE A 267 5.13 -42.78 1.94
CA ILE A 267 5.17 -42.18 3.28
C ILE A 267 5.64 -40.72 3.21
N LYS A 268 6.71 -40.45 2.46
CA LYS A 268 7.21 -39.09 2.24
C LYS A 268 6.13 -38.21 1.61
N GLY A 269 5.46 -38.69 0.57
CA GLY A 269 4.38 -37.99 -0.12
C GLY A 269 3.21 -37.66 0.80
N SER A 270 2.81 -38.59 1.68
CA SER A 270 1.75 -38.35 2.67
C SER A 270 2.09 -37.21 3.64
N ILE A 271 3.33 -37.15 4.12
CA ILE A 271 3.78 -36.10 5.05
C ILE A 271 3.93 -34.75 4.34
N LEU A 272 4.48 -34.75 3.12
CA LEU A 272 4.57 -33.53 2.31
C LEU A 272 3.19 -32.97 1.96
N PHE A 273 2.21 -33.85 1.71
CA PHE A 273 0.83 -33.43 1.50
C PHE A 273 0.24 -32.80 2.77
N GLU A 274 0.50 -33.37 3.95
CA GLU A 274 0.09 -32.77 5.23
C GLU A 274 0.71 -31.38 5.43
N SER A 275 2.01 -31.24 5.15
CA SER A 275 2.71 -29.94 5.16
C SER A 275 2.10 -28.96 4.16
N GLY A 276 1.83 -29.42 2.93
CA GLY A 276 1.20 -28.59 1.90
C GLY A 276 -0.17 -28.08 2.34
N LEU A 277 -1.00 -28.92 2.96
CA LEU A 277 -2.29 -28.50 3.49
C LEU A 277 -2.15 -27.43 4.58
N LEU A 278 -1.20 -27.58 5.51
CA LEU A 278 -0.93 -26.54 6.52
C LEU A 278 -0.51 -25.22 5.87
N GLY A 279 0.33 -25.27 4.84
CA GLY A 279 0.75 -24.09 4.07
C GLY A 279 -0.38 -23.45 3.29
N PHE A 280 -1.24 -24.27 2.68
CA PHE A 280 -2.40 -23.81 1.92
C PHE A 280 -3.42 -23.11 2.82
N PHE A 281 -3.86 -23.76 3.91
CA PHE A 281 -4.83 -23.15 4.83
C PHE A 281 -4.23 -21.97 5.59
N GLY A 282 -2.97 -22.07 6.01
CA GLY A 282 -2.24 -20.94 6.62
C GLY A 282 -2.12 -19.76 5.66
N GLY A 283 -1.84 -20.02 4.38
CA GLY A 283 -1.79 -19.03 3.31
C GLY A 283 -3.15 -18.39 3.06
N VAL A 284 -4.23 -19.17 2.97
CA VAL A 284 -5.60 -18.65 2.77
C VAL A 284 -6.01 -17.75 3.93
N ILE A 285 -5.82 -18.19 5.17
CA ILE A 285 -6.15 -17.39 6.37
C ILE A 285 -5.24 -16.16 6.44
N GLY A 286 -3.96 -16.32 6.14
CA GLY A 286 -3.00 -15.21 6.07
C GLY A 286 -3.39 -14.18 5.02
N VAL A 287 -3.88 -14.60 3.85
CA VAL A 287 -4.40 -13.69 2.84
C VAL A 287 -5.62 -12.93 3.37
N ILE A 288 -6.58 -13.61 4.00
CA ILE A 288 -7.76 -12.96 4.57
C ILE A 288 -7.36 -11.90 5.60
N LEU A 289 -6.44 -12.24 6.51
CA LEU A 289 -5.93 -11.28 7.50
C LEU A 289 -5.11 -10.17 6.84
N GLY A 290 -4.34 -10.47 5.80
CA GLY A 290 -3.58 -9.50 5.02
C GLY A 290 -4.49 -8.50 4.33
N ILE A 291 -5.61 -8.95 3.75
CA ILE A 291 -6.65 -8.09 3.17
C ILE A 291 -7.22 -7.16 4.24
N ILE A 292 -7.60 -7.70 5.41
CA ILE A 292 -8.08 -6.88 6.53
C ILE A 292 -7.02 -5.85 6.94
N GLY A 293 -5.74 -6.25 6.98
CA GLY A 293 -4.60 -5.38 7.23
C GLY A 293 -4.46 -4.27 6.19
N ILE A 294 -4.61 -4.58 4.90
CA ILE A 294 -4.60 -3.61 3.80
C ILE A 294 -5.72 -2.59 4.01
N TYR A 295 -6.95 -3.01 4.30
CA TYR A 295 -8.04 -2.08 4.60
C TYR A 295 -7.73 -1.21 5.83
N GLY A 296 -7.16 -1.78 6.88
CA GLY A 296 -6.76 -1.05 8.09
C GLY A 296 -5.72 0.03 7.80
N VAL A 297 -4.65 -0.33 7.09
CA VAL A 297 -3.56 0.60 6.72
C VAL A 297 -4.05 1.62 5.70
N ALA A 298 -4.77 1.20 4.67
CA ALA A 298 -5.29 2.09 3.64
C ALA A 298 -6.27 3.12 4.23
N ASN A 299 -7.13 2.73 5.16
CA ASN A 299 -8.01 3.69 5.86
C ASN A 299 -7.22 4.63 6.77
N ALA A 300 -6.23 4.12 7.52
CA ALA A 300 -5.38 4.97 8.37
C ALA A 300 -4.60 6.01 7.57
N LEU A 301 -4.19 5.67 6.34
CA LEU A 301 -3.48 6.55 5.42
C LEU A 301 -4.41 7.31 4.44
N LYS A 302 -5.73 7.12 4.54
CA LYS A 302 -6.74 7.64 3.59
C LYS A 302 -6.45 7.30 2.12
N LEU A 303 -5.84 6.15 1.86
CA LEU A 303 -5.53 5.58 0.53
C LEU A 303 -6.62 4.62 0.01
N ALA A 304 -7.86 4.75 0.47
CA ALA A 304 -8.93 3.80 0.18
C ALA A 304 -9.25 3.66 -1.33
N ASP A 305 -9.06 4.72 -2.12
CA ASP A 305 -9.26 4.73 -3.57
C ASP A 305 -8.32 3.76 -4.31
N TYR A 306 -7.17 3.42 -3.74
CA TYR A 306 -6.14 2.58 -4.36
C TYR A 306 -6.21 1.11 -3.92
N ILE A 307 -7.12 0.76 -3.00
CA ILE A 307 -7.29 -0.63 -2.49
C ILE A 307 -7.46 -1.66 -3.62
N PRO A 308 -8.26 -1.40 -4.68
CA PRO A 308 -8.39 -2.36 -5.78
C PRO A 308 -7.04 -2.68 -6.46
N GLY A 309 -6.14 -1.69 -6.56
CA GLY A 309 -4.79 -1.86 -7.08
C GLY A 309 -3.83 -2.57 -6.12
N MET A 310 -4.14 -2.60 -4.82
CA MET A 310 -3.36 -3.28 -3.78
C MET A 310 -3.66 -4.78 -3.69
N MET A 311 -4.78 -5.25 -4.24
CA MET A 311 -5.23 -6.64 -4.11
C MET A 311 -5.40 -7.36 -5.46
N PRO A 312 -4.38 -7.35 -6.33
CA PRO A 312 -4.51 -8.04 -7.59
C PRO A 312 -4.57 -9.56 -7.41
N ILE A 313 -5.34 -10.23 -8.29
CA ILE A 313 -5.59 -11.68 -8.21
C ILE A 313 -4.29 -12.50 -8.23
N TRP A 314 -3.29 -12.08 -9.02
CA TRP A 314 -2.01 -12.79 -9.09
C TRP A 314 -1.24 -12.74 -7.76
N LEU A 315 -1.39 -11.67 -6.97
CA LEU A 315 -0.74 -11.54 -5.66
C LEU A 315 -1.39 -12.50 -4.66
N ILE A 316 -2.73 -12.54 -4.63
CA ILE A 316 -3.49 -13.46 -3.77
C ILE A 316 -3.09 -14.91 -4.05
N LEU A 317 -3.11 -15.31 -5.32
CA LEU A 317 -2.71 -16.66 -5.74
C LEU A 317 -1.23 -16.92 -5.46
N GLY A 318 -0.38 -15.92 -5.70
CA GLY A 318 1.06 -15.98 -5.45
C GLY A 318 1.41 -16.22 -3.99
N VAL A 319 0.75 -15.54 -3.04
CA VAL A 319 0.98 -15.73 -1.61
C VAL A 319 0.49 -17.10 -1.14
N ILE A 320 -0.69 -17.56 -1.59
CA ILE A 320 -1.20 -18.90 -1.24
C ILE A 320 -0.27 -19.99 -1.78
N ALA A 321 0.14 -19.88 -3.05
CA ALA A 321 1.06 -20.81 -3.67
C ALA A 321 2.43 -20.79 -2.98
N GLY A 322 2.97 -19.60 -2.70
CA GLY A 322 4.23 -19.39 -1.99
C GLY A 322 4.21 -20.02 -0.59
N ALA A 323 3.17 -19.77 0.20
CA ALA A 323 3.01 -20.36 1.53
C ALA A 323 2.92 -21.90 1.47
N THR A 324 2.20 -22.43 0.48
CA THR A 324 2.08 -23.88 0.24
C THR A 324 3.45 -24.49 -0.09
N ILE A 325 4.17 -23.89 -1.04
CA ILE A 325 5.50 -24.36 -1.47
C ILE A 325 6.49 -24.31 -0.30
N LEU A 326 6.55 -23.19 0.42
CA LEU A 326 7.44 -23.03 1.57
C LEU A 326 7.13 -24.06 2.67
N SER A 327 5.87 -24.35 2.93
CA SER A 327 5.48 -25.36 3.91
C SER A 327 5.88 -26.78 3.45
N VAL A 328 5.71 -27.11 2.17
CA VAL A 328 6.17 -28.39 1.61
C VAL A 328 7.69 -28.51 1.74
N LEU A 329 8.43 -27.44 1.42
CA LEU A 329 9.90 -27.41 1.55
C LEU A 329 10.33 -27.62 3.01
N ALA A 330 9.68 -26.94 3.97
CA ALA A 330 9.89 -27.15 5.40
C ALA A 330 9.60 -28.61 5.83
N GLY A 331 8.60 -29.25 5.21
CA GLY A 331 8.24 -30.64 5.43
C GLY A 331 9.23 -31.67 4.89
N LEU A 332 10.16 -31.31 4.00
CA LEU A 332 11.10 -32.25 3.38
C LEU A 332 12.00 -32.95 4.39
N TYR A 333 12.55 -32.22 5.36
CA TYR A 333 13.42 -32.80 6.37
C TYR A 333 12.67 -33.80 7.28
N PRO A 334 11.53 -33.46 7.90
CA PRO A 334 10.74 -34.42 8.68
C PRO A 334 10.27 -35.62 7.84
N ALA A 335 9.80 -35.38 6.61
CA ALA A 335 9.28 -36.43 5.74
C ALA A 335 10.36 -37.44 5.34
N THR A 336 11.58 -36.96 5.03
CA THR A 336 12.71 -37.85 4.73
C THR A 336 13.12 -38.66 5.95
N LYS A 337 13.20 -38.03 7.13
CA LYS A 337 13.49 -38.73 8.39
C LYS A 337 12.46 -39.82 8.68
N ALA A 338 11.17 -39.50 8.57
CA ALA A 338 10.07 -40.45 8.76
C ALA A 338 10.12 -41.62 7.77
N SER A 339 10.35 -41.31 6.49
CA SER A 339 10.41 -42.32 5.43
C SER A 339 11.59 -43.26 5.56
N LYS A 340 12.61 -42.96 6.39
CA LYS A 340 13.79 -43.82 6.59
C LYS A 340 13.76 -44.61 7.91
N LEU A 341 12.70 -44.48 8.72
CA LEU A 341 12.53 -45.26 9.95
C LEU A 341 12.52 -46.77 9.66
N GLN A 342 13.27 -47.55 10.45
CA GLN A 342 13.29 -49.00 10.34
C GLN A 342 12.07 -49.61 11.05
N VAL A 343 11.45 -50.62 10.44
CA VAL A 343 10.25 -51.28 10.98
C VAL A 343 10.52 -51.88 12.37
N VAL A 344 11.69 -52.51 12.53
CA VAL A 344 12.09 -53.13 13.80
C VAL A 344 12.21 -52.08 14.92
N GLU A 345 12.79 -50.93 14.62
CA GLU A 345 12.95 -49.84 15.59
C GLU A 345 11.60 -49.17 15.94
N ALA A 346 10.72 -49.01 14.95
CA ALA A 346 9.39 -48.44 15.14
C ALA A 346 8.45 -49.32 15.99
N LEU A 347 8.70 -50.63 16.05
CA LEU A 347 7.93 -51.59 16.85
C LEU A 347 8.58 -51.93 18.21
N ARG A 348 9.84 -51.53 18.43
CA ARG A 348 10.61 -51.85 19.64
C ARG A 348 10.59 -50.73 20.70
N ASN A 349 10.37 -49.48 20.31
CA ASN A 349 10.36 -48.36 21.27
C ASN A 349 9.05 -48.35 22.08
N ASP A 350 9.15 -48.79 23.34
CA ASP A 350 8.23 -48.48 24.45
C ASP A 350 8.88 -47.44 25.38
#